data_AF-A0A6C0G6J2-F1
#
_entry.id   AF-A0A6C0G6J2-F1
#
_cell.length_a   1.000
_cell.length_b   1.000
_cell.length_c   1.000
_cell.angle_alpha   90.00
_cell.angle_beta   90.00
_cell.angle_gamma   90.00
#
_symmetry.space_group_name_H-M   'P 1'
#
loop_
_entity.id
_entity.type
_entity.pdbx_description
1 polymer ?
#
loop_
_entity_poly.entity_id
_entity_poly.type
_entity_poly.pdbx_seq_one_letter_code
_entity_poly.pdbx_strand_id
1 'polypeptide(L)'
;MKLLHRISEDEVIAEFLRAEIDSARFAEGIVRALGDVDVSVIREPDLNDGEQNRIRKQVLGEVRGYGRDASLFENFPDEVEWYAAVMSREELSSVMYIDYSYWNELSRMSRLPGDAAQTIRSGIEIYGVSNDGFLAIGEAIKRCKTFPRLILVACNARSRIVVLEGHARLTGYFLDRERIPAELEVMIGYSERFAAWGLYGAQSADGTKSRPPEGRCAPLRNGLE
;
A
#
# COMPACT_ATOMS: atom_id res chain seq x y z
N MET A 1 -11.79 -9.84 -10.89
CA MET A 1 -11.05 -10.32 -9.73
C MET A 1 -11.85 -11.48 -9.17
N LYS A 2 -11.16 -12.50 -8.66
CA LYS A 2 -11.81 -13.67 -8.05
C LYS A 2 -11.40 -13.76 -6.59
N LEU A 3 -12.38 -13.72 -5.68
CA LEU A 3 -12.16 -13.99 -4.27
C LEU A 3 -11.86 -15.48 -4.07
N LEU A 4 -10.86 -15.80 -3.24
CA LEU A 4 -10.47 -17.16 -2.92
C LEU A 4 -11.12 -17.63 -1.62
N HIS A 5 -10.82 -16.96 -0.51
CA HIS A 5 -11.33 -17.26 0.82
C HIS A 5 -11.19 -16.04 1.73
N ARG A 6 -11.90 -16.06 2.86
CA ARG A 6 -11.79 -15.03 3.90
C ARG A 6 -10.47 -15.21 4.66
N ILE A 7 -9.80 -14.10 4.95
CA ILE A 7 -8.56 -14.07 5.76
C ILE A 7 -8.78 -13.22 7.02
N SER A 8 -7.90 -13.35 8.01
CA SER A 8 -7.97 -12.57 9.24
C SER A 8 -7.35 -11.18 9.07
N GLU A 9 -7.77 -10.24 9.92
CA GLU A 9 -7.07 -8.95 10.06
C GLU A 9 -5.60 -9.16 10.45
N ASP A 10 -5.32 -10.12 11.33
CA ASP A 10 -3.96 -10.43 11.77
C ASP A 10 -3.04 -10.85 10.61
N GLU A 11 -3.56 -11.58 9.62
CA GLU A 11 -2.81 -11.94 8.41
C GLU A 11 -2.46 -10.69 7.58
N VAL A 12 -3.40 -9.74 7.47
CA VAL A 12 -3.20 -8.48 6.73
C VAL A 12 -2.16 -7.60 7.41
N ILE A 13 -2.21 -7.49 8.74
CA ILE A 13 -1.21 -6.74 9.53
C ILE A 13 0.18 -7.39 9.38
N ALA A 14 0.26 -8.72 9.44
CA ALA A 14 1.52 -9.44 9.25
C ALA A 14 2.12 -9.19 7.85
N GLU A 15 1.30 -9.25 6.80
CA GLU A 15 1.71 -8.96 5.43
C GLU A 15 2.20 -7.51 5.26
N PHE A 16 1.47 -6.54 5.85
CA PHE A 16 1.82 -5.13 5.83
C PHE A 16 3.19 -4.88 6.45
N LEU A 17 3.41 -5.38 7.67
CA LEU A 17 4.68 -5.18 8.37
C LEU A 17 5.83 -5.91 7.68
N ARG A 18 5.59 -7.12 7.17
CA ARG A 18 6.59 -7.87 6.39
C ARG A 18 7.02 -7.12 5.12
N ALA A 19 6.10 -6.39 4.49
CA ALA A 19 6.44 -5.56 3.34
C ALA A 19 7.31 -4.35 3.69
N GLU A 20 7.24 -3.87 4.92
CA GLU A 20 7.89 -2.63 5.34
C GLU A 20 9.17 -2.82 6.16
N ILE A 21 9.37 -3.99 6.78
CA ILE A 21 10.53 -4.25 7.64
C ILE A 21 11.88 -4.15 6.90
N ASP A 22 11.90 -4.43 5.59
CA ASP A 22 13.10 -4.30 4.75
C ASP A 22 13.09 -3.00 3.91
N SER A 23 12.13 -2.10 4.14
CA SER A 23 12.06 -0.82 3.45
C SER A 23 12.98 0.21 4.10
N ALA A 24 13.86 0.83 3.31
CA ALA A 24 14.73 1.90 3.80
C ALA A 24 13.99 3.04 4.52
N ARG A 25 12.73 3.31 4.14
CA ARG A 25 11.92 4.39 4.72
C ARG A 25 11.23 4.01 6.03
N PHE A 26 10.85 2.74 6.21
CA PHE A 26 9.94 2.32 7.28
C PHE A 26 10.59 1.37 8.28
N ALA A 27 11.67 0.68 7.90
CA ALA A 27 12.36 -0.30 8.73
C ALA A 27 12.76 0.26 10.09
N GLU A 28 13.38 1.45 10.14
CA GLU A 28 13.85 2.05 11.39
C GLU A 28 12.70 2.30 12.38
N GLY A 29 11.56 2.80 11.89
CA GLY A 29 10.37 3.03 12.72
C GLY A 29 9.81 1.73 13.28
N ILE A 30 9.76 0.67 12.47
CA ILE A 30 9.28 -0.64 12.88
C ILE A 30 10.21 -1.29 13.91
N VAL A 31 11.52 -1.27 13.67
CA VAL A 31 12.51 -1.80 14.61
C VAL A 31 12.45 -1.05 15.94
N ARG A 32 12.29 0.28 15.90
CA ARG A 32 12.13 1.09 17.12
C ARG A 32 10.85 0.73 17.89
N ALA A 33 9.73 0.52 17.19
CA ALA A 33 8.46 0.15 17.81
C ALA A 33 8.47 -1.29 18.37
N LEU A 34 9.27 -2.19 17.81
CA LEU A 34 9.48 -3.53 18.37
C LEU A 34 10.26 -3.50 19.70
N GLY A 35 11.19 -2.56 19.87
CA GLY A 35 12.05 -2.51 21.05
C GLY A 35 12.90 -3.78 21.17
N ASP A 36 12.78 -4.49 22.30
CA ASP A 36 13.53 -5.73 22.58
C ASP A 36 12.85 -7.00 22.02
N VAL A 37 11.69 -6.87 21.36
CA VAL A 37 11.00 -8.00 20.75
C VAL A 37 11.75 -8.48 19.50
N ASP A 38 11.92 -9.79 19.38
CA ASP A 38 12.59 -10.40 18.24
C ASP A 38 11.87 -10.08 16.92
N VAL A 39 12.62 -9.65 15.90
CA VAL A 39 12.10 -9.29 14.57
C VAL A 39 11.41 -10.46 13.85
N SER A 40 11.67 -11.70 14.26
CA SER A 40 10.97 -12.89 13.78
C SER A 40 9.44 -12.79 13.95
N VAL A 41 8.94 -12.03 14.94
CA VAL A 41 7.50 -11.72 15.09
C VAL A 41 6.92 -11.04 13.85
N ILE A 42 7.73 -10.38 13.02
CA ILE A 42 7.32 -9.79 11.74
C ILE A 42 7.73 -10.66 10.56
N ARG A 43 8.96 -11.21 10.56
CA ARG A 43 9.52 -11.94 9.40
C ARG A 43 8.92 -13.34 9.24
N GLU A 44 8.58 -13.98 10.34
CA GLU A 44 8.08 -15.37 10.42
C GLU A 44 6.83 -15.41 11.30
N PRO A 45 5.73 -14.76 10.89
CA PRO A 45 4.58 -14.55 11.76
C PRO A 45 3.84 -15.86 12.06
N ASP A 46 3.71 -16.20 13.34
CA ASP A 46 2.72 -17.19 13.78
C ASP A 46 1.37 -16.50 14.01
N LEU A 47 0.40 -16.79 13.15
CA LEU A 47 -0.94 -16.21 13.23
C LEU A 47 -1.82 -16.84 14.32
N ASN A 48 -1.41 -17.98 14.88
CA ASN A 48 -2.12 -18.62 15.99
C ASN A 48 -1.63 -18.11 17.36
N ASP A 49 -0.52 -17.37 17.39
CA ASP A 49 0.00 -16.73 18.58
C ASP A 49 -0.66 -15.36 18.79
N GLY A 50 -1.65 -15.33 19.68
CA GLY A 50 -2.40 -14.12 20.02
C GLY A 50 -1.55 -13.02 20.66
N GLU A 51 -0.43 -13.33 21.30
CA GLU A 51 0.49 -12.33 21.82
C GLU A 51 1.23 -11.64 20.67
N GLN A 52 1.79 -12.44 19.76
CA GLN A 52 2.47 -11.92 18.59
C GLN A 52 1.53 -11.10 17.69
N ASN A 53 0.29 -11.53 17.49
CA ASN A 53 -0.72 -10.75 16.76
C ASN A 53 -0.93 -9.38 17.41
N ARG A 54 -1.03 -9.32 18.74
CA ARG A 54 -1.21 -8.06 19.47
C ARG A 54 0.00 -7.15 19.34
N ILE A 55 1.21 -7.71 19.41
CA ILE A 55 2.46 -6.96 19.20
C ILE A 55 2.48 -6.36 17.79
N ARG A 56 2.21 -7.14 16.76
CA ARG A 56 2.14 -6.66 15.38
C ARG A 56 1.13 -5.52 15.23
N LYS A 57 -0.07 -5.66 15.80
CA LYS A 57 -1.09 -4.60 15.79
C LYS A 57 -0.61 -3.33 16.50
N GLN A 58 0.06 -3.45 17.64
CA GLN A 58 0.64 -2.32 18.35
C GLN A 58 1.72 -1.61 17.51
N VAL A 59 2.65 -2.37 16.94
CA VAL A 59 3.73 -1.83 16.08
C VAL A 59 3.14 -1.08 14.89
N LEU A 60 2.16 -1.66 14.19
CA LEU A 60 1.50 -0.98 13.06
C LEU A 60 0.76 0.29 13.53
N GLY A 61 0.14 0.23 14.72
CA GLY A 61 -0.45 1.39 15.39
C GLY A 61 0.54 2.52 15.64
N GLU A 62 1.74 2.20 16.12
CA GLU A 62 2.79 3.18 16.40
C GLU A 62 3.37 3.80 15.14
N VAL A 63 3.64 2.99 14.12
CA VAL A 63 4.36 3.46 12.92
C VAL A 63 3.44 4.06 11.87
N ARG A 64 2.19 3.60 11.77
CA ARG A 64 1.24 4.01 10.73
C ARG A 64 -0.09 4.53 11.25
N GLY A 65 -0.37 4.41 12.55
CA GLY A 65 -1.61 4.88 13.17
C GLY A 65 -2.78 3.89 13.15
N TYR A 66 -2.53 2.61 12.84
CA TYR A 66 -3.58 1.58 12.83
C TYR A 66 -4.28 1.43 14.19
N GLY A 67 -5.61 1.47 14.19
CA GLY A 67 -6.42 1.41 15.42
C GLY A 67 -6.23 2.61 16.36
N ARG A 68 -5.60 3.69 15.88
CA ARG A 68 -5.34 4.92 16.65
C ARG A 68 -5.93 6.18 16.00
N ASP A 69 -6.68 6.01 14.91
CA ASP A 69 -7.29 7.09 14.14
C ASP A 69 -6.28 8.19 13.76
N ALA A 70 -5.15 7.79 13.18
CA ALA A 70 -4.05 8.70 12.88
C ALA A 70 -3.28 8.30 11.62
N SER A 71 -2.57 9.26 11.04
CA SER A 71 -1.62 9.06 9.94
C SER A 71 -2.25 8.36 8.72
N LEU A 72 -1.81 7.15 8.35
CA LEU A 72 -2.38 6.42 7.20
C LEU A 72 -3.81 5.95 7.48
N PHE A 73 -4.12 5.69 8.76
CA PHE A 73 -5.36 5.08 9.20
C PHE A 73 -6.32 6.06 9.89
N GLU A 74 -6.12 7.37 9.71
CA GLU A 74 -7.08 8.39 10.14
C GLU A 74 -8.40 8.26 9.37
N ASN A 75 -9.52 8.15 10.07
CA ASN A 75 -10.86 7.81 9.59
C ASN A 75 -10.94 6.46 8.83
N PHE A 76 -10.01 5.55 9.09
CA PHE A 76 -10.08 4.20 8.53
C PHE A 76 -11.14 3.37 9.26
N PRO A 77 -11.91 2.52 8.56
CA PRO A 77 -12.96 1.71 9.19
C PRO A 77 -12.43 0.69 10.20
N ASP A 78 -13.10 0.60 11.36
CA ASP A 78 -12.82 -0.43 12.38
C ASP A 78 -13.26 -1.84 11.95
N GLU A 79 -14.29 -1.91 11.10
CA GLU A 79 -14.86 -3.17 10.60
C GLU A 79 -14.58 -3.31 9.11
N VAL A 80 -13.63 -4.18 8.79
CA VAL A 80 -13.24 -4.53 7.42
C VAL A 80 -13.31 -6.04 7.24
N GLU A 81 -14.02 -6.47 6.19
CA GLU A 81 -14.00 -7.87 5.78
C GLU A 81 -12.86 -8.14 4.81
N TRP A 82 -11.91 -8.97 5.22
CA TRP A 82 -10.71 -9.27 4.44
C TRP A 82 -10.80 -10.59 3.69
N TYR A 83 -10.30 -10.59 2.46
CA TYR A 83 -10.26 -11.76 1.58
C TYR A 83 -8.90 -11.88 0.88
N ALA A 84 -8.43 -13.10 0.71
CA ALA A 84 -7.44 -13.41 -0.32
C ALA A 84 -8.15 -13.45 -1.69
N ALA A 85 -7.52 -12.89 -2.71
CA ALA A 85 -8.08 -12.82 -4.06
C ALA A 85 -6.98 -12.95 -5.12
N VAL A 86 -7.38 -13.29 -6.35
CA VAL A 86 -6.52 -13.17 -7.53
C VAL A 86 -7.06 -12.10 -8.47
N MET A 87 -6.14 -11.32 -9.04
CA MET A 87 -6.43 -10.29 -10.03
C MET A 87 -5.66 -10.57 -11.32
N SER A 88 -6.32 -10.35 -12.45
CA SER A 88 -5.65 -10.31 -13.74
C SER A 88 -4.86 -9.02 -13.93
N ARG A 89 -3.98 -9.00 -14.93
CA ARG A 89 -3.24 -7.79 -15.36
C ARG A 89 -4.18 -6.62 -15.69
N GLU A 90 -5.28 -6.89 -16.39
CA GLU A 90 -6.27 -5.90 -16.79
C GLU A 90 -6.96 -5.30 -15.57
N GLU A 91 -7.31 -6.14 -14.60
CA GLU A 91 -7.94 -5.71 -13.35
C GLU A 91 -6.97 -4.92 -12.49
N LEU A 92 -5.70 -5.34 -12.43
CA LEU A 92 -4.67 -4.61 -11.70
C LEU A 92 -4.45 -3.19 -12.28
N SER A 93 -4.72 -3.00 -13.57
CA SER A 93 -4.56 -1.70 -14.23
C SER A 93 -5.60 -0.66 -13.85
N SER A 94 -6.70 -1.06 -13.20
CA SER A 94 -7.73 -0.16 -12.67
C SER A 94 -7.61 0.10 -11.17
N VAL A 95 -6.64 -0.53 -10.48
CA VAL A 95 -6.34 -0.24 -9.07
C VAL A 95 -5.75 1.16 -8.96
N MET A 96 -6.34 1.99 -8.11
CA MET A 96 -5.92 3.36 -7.87
C MET A 96 -4.98 3.45 -6.66
N TYR A 97 -3.98 4.33 -6.71
CA TYR A 97 -3.26 4.75 -5.51
C TYR A 97 -4.20 5.45 -4.51
N ILE A 98 -3.82 5.52 -3.23
CA ILE A 98 -4.47 6.45 -2.30
C ILE A 98 -4.46 7.89 -2.85
N ASP A 99 -5.45 8.69 -2.44
CA ASP A 99 -5.50 10.11 -2.73
C ASP A 99 -4.47 10.86 -1.87
N TYR A 100 -3.25 10.94 -2.38
CA TYR A 100 -2.10 11.53 -1.71
C TYR A 100 -1.23 12.25 -2.72
N SER A 101 -0.79 13.46 -2.38
CA SER A 101 -0.16 14.41 -3.32
C SER A 101 0.95 13.79 -4.17
N TYR A 102 1.86 13.03 -3.55
CA TYR A 102 2.94 12.36 -4.28
C TYR A 102 2.44 11.41 -5.37
N TRP A 103 1.49 10.53 -5.03
CA TRP A 103 0.94 9.55 -5.99
C TRP A 103 0.08 10.22 -7.05
N ASN A 104 -0.65 11.26 -6.66
CA ASN A 104 -1.43 12.08 -7.58
C ASN A 104 -0.51 12.73 -8.62
N GLU A 105 0.55 13.44 -8.21
CA GLU A 105 1.48 14.06 -9.15
C GLU A 105 2.21 13.03 -10.03
N LEU A 106 2.69 11.93 -9.44
CA LEU A 106 3.39 10.87 -10.18
C LEU A 106 2.52 10.29 -11.30
N SER A 107 1.23 10.09 -11.01
CA SER A 107 0.23 9.57 -11.95
C SER A 107 -0.48 10.66 -12.77
N ARG A 108 -0.01 11.92 -12.75
CA ARG A 108 -0.66 13.04 -13.47
C ARG A 108 -2.14 13.18 -13.12
N MET A 109 -2.44 13.05 -11.83
CA MET A 109 -3.75 13.11 -11.20
C MET A 109 -4.70 11.95 -11.48
N SER A 110 -4.31 10.95 -12.28
CA SER A 110 -5.19 9.82 -12.58
C SER A 110 -5.31 8.81 -11.44
N ARG A 111 -4.30 8.78 -10.54
CA ARG A 111 -4.07 7.75 -9.52
C ARG A 111 -3.81 6.35 -10.09
N LEU A 112 -3.59 6.22 -11.40
CA LEU A 112 -3.39 4.91 -12.04
C LEU A 112 -1.90 4.57 -12.17
N PRO A 113 -1.54 3.29 -12.04
CA PRO A 113 -0.14 2.86 -12.07
C PRO A 113 0.49 2.93 -13.47
N GLY A 114 -0.31 2.80 -14.53
CA GLY A 114 0.18 2.96 -15.91
C GLY A 114 0.74 4.36 -16.19
N ASP A 115 0.05 5.40 -15.69
CA ASP A 115 0.48 6.79 -15.86
C ASP A 115 1.71 7.10 -15.02
N ALA A 116 1.74 6.60 -13.76
CA ALA A 116 2.93 6.69 -12.91
C ALA A 116 4.16 6.03 -13.54
N ALA A 117 3.99 4.82 -14.10
CA ALA A 117 5.06 4.13 -14.80
C ALA A 117 5.54 4.89 -16.05
N GLN A 118 4.64 5.59 -16.76
CA GLN A 118 5.03 6.44 -17.88
C GLN A 118 5.86 7.63 -17.42
N THR A 119 5.45 8.32 -16.34
CA THR A 119 6.22 9.42 -15.73
C THR A 119 7.63 8.97 -15.34
N ILE A 120 7.75 7.80 -14.70
CA ILE A 120 9.04 7.22 -14.31
C ILE A 120 9.90 6.89 -15.53
N ARG A 121 9.34 6.25 -16.57
CA ARG A 121 10.08 5.95 -17.81
C ARG A 121 10.55 7.20 -18.55
N SER A 122 9.85 8.33 -18.39
CA SER A 122 10.26 9.63 -18.89
C SER A 122 11.36 10.30 -18.05
N GLY A 123 11.83 9.67 -16.97
CA GLY A 123 12.88 10.19 -16.11
C GLY A 123 12.43 11.37 -15.23
N ILE A 124 11.12 11.56 -15.06
CA ILE A 124 10.59 12.68 -14.28
C ILE A 124 10.57 12.26 -12.80
N GLU A 125 11.24 13.03 -11.96
CA GLU A 125 11.22 12.88 -10.51
C GLU A 125 10.21 13.84 -9.89
N ILE A 126 9.33 13.31 -9.03
CA ILE A 126 8.31 14.10 -8.34
C ILE A 126 8.86 14.55 -7.00
N TYR A 127 8.84 15.86 -6.76
CA TYR A 127 9.36 16.47 -5.52
C TYR A 127 10.81 16.09 -5.19
N GLY A 128 11.64 15.80 -6.21
CA GLY A 128 13.04 15.39 -6.03
C GLY A 128 13.21 13.98 -5.45
N VAL A 129 12.17 13.15 -5.46
CA VAL A 129 12.27 11.73 -5.11
C VAL A 129 12.81 10.96 -6.29
N SER A 130 13.91 10.23 -6.07
CA SER A 130 14.52 9.37 -7.08
C SER A 130 13.58 8.25 -7.52
N ASN A 131 13.65 7.93 -8.82
CA ASN A 131 12.93 6.82 -9.42
C ASN A 131 13.59 5.45 -9.19
N ASP A 132 14.79 5.40 -8.62
CA ASP A 132 15.60 4.18 -8.49
C ASP A 132 14.90 3.05 -7.74
N GLY A 133 14.14 3.38 -6.69
CA GLY A 133 13.39 2.39 -5.93
C GLY A 133 12.36 1.65 -6.79
N PHE A 134 11.67 2.37 -7.68
CA PHE A 134 10.71 1.76 -8.61
C PHE A 134 11.43 0.93 -9.68
N LEU A 135 12.53 1.45 -10.23
CA LEU A 135 13.33 0.73 -11.23
C LEU A 135 13.91 -0.57 -10.67
N ALA A 136 14.41 -0.55 -9.44
CA ALA A 136 14.93 -1.73 -8.75
C ALA A 136 13.84 -2.80 -8.55
N ILE A 137 12.61 -2.38 -8.19
CA ILE A 137 11.46 -3.30 -8.12
C ILE A 137 11.16 -3.88 -9.50
N GLY A 138 11.12 -3.05 -10.55
CA GLY A 138 10.91 -3.51 -11.93
C GLY A 138 11.93 -4.56 -12.38
N GLU A 139 13.22 -4.35 -12.08
CA GLU A 139 14.28 -5.32 -12.36
C GLU A 139 14.14 -6.61 -11.54
N ALA A 140 13.73 -6.51 -10.28
CA ALA A 140 13.47 -7.68 -9.44
C ALA A 140 12.27 -8.49 -9.95
N ILE A 141 11.21 -7.85 -10.46
CA ILE A 141 10.08 -8.52 -11.12
C ILE A 141 10.55 -9.26 -12.38
N LYS A 142 11.42 -8.66 -13.21
CA LYS A 142 12.00 -9.33 -14.38
C LYS A 142 12.80 -10.58 -14.02
N ARG A 143 13.37 -10.63 -12.81
CA ARG A 143 14.10 -11.78 -12.26
C ARG A 143 13.19 -12.76 -11.50
N CYS A 144 11.87 -12.63 -11.63
CA CYS A 144 10.87 -13.47 -10.98
C CYS A 144 11.00 -13.48 -9.44
N LYS A 145 11.48 -12.38 -8.84
CA LYS A 145 11.49 -12.24 -7.39
C LYS A 145 10.05 -12.21 -6.88
N THR A 146 9.79 -12.94 -5.79
CA THR A 146 8.53 -12.87 -5.06
C THR A 146 8.51 -11.65 -4.15
N PHE A 147 7.35 -11.04 -4.05
CA PHE A 147 7.09 -9.91 -3.16
C PHE A 147 5.97 -10.27 -2.20
N PRO A 148 5.88 -9.57 -1.05
CA PRO A 148 4.65 -9.61 -0.28
C PRO A 148 3.45 -9.26 -1.18
N ARG A 149 2.24 -9.67 -0.78
CA ARG A 149 1.00 -9.40 -1.51
C ARG A 149 0.70 -7.89 -1.50
N LEU A 150 -0.04 -7.44 -2.51
CA LEU A 150 -0.63 -6.09 -2.46
C LEU A 150 -1.82 -6.11 -1.51
N ILE A 151 -1.98 -5.05 -0.72
CA ILE A 151 -3.13 -4.90 0.18
C ILE A 151 -4.03 -3.81 -0.39
N LEU A 152 -5.25 -4.19 -0.73
CA LEU A 152 -6.22 -3.37 -1.43
C LEU A 152 -7.46 -3.14 -0.56
N VAL A 153 -8.20 -2.07 -0.83
CA VAL A 153 -9.47 -1.78 -0.16
C VAL A 153 -10.50 -1.24 -1.13
N ALA A 154 -11.77 -1.52 -0.86
CA ALA A 154 -12.91 -1.01 -1.62
C ALA A 154 -14.16 -0.94 -0.74
N CYS A 155 -15.09 -0.01 -1.03
CA CYS A 155 -16.37 0.03 -0.31
C CYS A 155 -17.15 -1.28 -0.42
N ASN A 156 -17.19 -1.83 -1.64
CA ASN A 156 -17.81 -3.10 -1.98
C ASN A 156 -17.25 -3.63 -3.32
N ALA A 157 -17.69 -4.81 -3.74
CA ALA A 157 -17.21 -5.50 -4.94
C ALA A 157 -17.46 -4.74 -6.27
N ARG A 158 -18.30 -3.71 -6.28
CA ARG A 158 -18.61 -2.88 -7.47
C ARG A 158 -17.92 -1.52 -7.44
N SER A 159 -17.25 -1.19 -6.34
CA SER A 159 -16.57 0.08 -6.16
C SER A 159 -15.17 0.06 -6.77
N ARG A 160 -14.59 1.25 -6.98
CA ARG A 160 -13.17 1.37 -7.29
C ARG A 160 -12.33 0.69 -6.21
N ILE A 161 -11.20 0.13 -6.61
CA ILE A 161 -10.25 -0.51 -5.71
C ILE A 161 -9.09 0.46 -5.50
N VAL A 162 -8.72 0.69 -4.24
CA VAL A 162 -7.59 1.55 -3.85
C VAL A 162 -6.52 0.70 -3.20
N VAL A 163 -5.26 0.87 -3.59
CA VAL A 163 -4.14 0.20 -2.90
C VAL A 163 -3.88 0.88 -1.56
N LEU A 164 -3.95 0.11 -0.47
CA LEU A 164 -3.58 0.53 0.88
C LEU A 164 -2.07 0.35 1.11
N GLU A 165 -1.52 -0.77 0.65
CA GLU A 165 -0.10 -1.09 0.79
C GLU A 165 0.40 -1.80 -0.48
N GLY A 166 1.64 -1.50 -0.86
CA GLY A 166 2.25 -2.01 -2.09
C GLY A 166 2.26 -1.02 -3.25
N HIS A 167 2.07 0.28 -2.99
CA HIS A 167 2.09 1.33 -4.01
C HIS A 167 3.30 1.22 -4.96
N ALA A 168 4.52 1.14 -4.42
CA ALA A 168 5.74 1.02 -5.24
C ALA A 168 5.83 -0.30 -6.01
N ARG A 169 5.33 -1.39 -5.44
CA ARG A 169 5.25 -2.70 -6.13
C ARG A 169 4.24 -2.67 -7.27
N LEU A 170 3.08 -2.07 -7.04
CA LEU A 170 2.09 -1.81 -8.08
C LEU A 170 2.70 -0.98 -9.21
N THR A 171 3.43 0.10 -8.92
CA THR A 171 4.15 0.87 -9.95
C THR A 171 5.18 0.01 -10.69
N GLY A 172 5.98 -0.78 -9.96
CA GLY A 172 7.00 -1.66 -10.53
C GLY A 172 6.45 -2.68 -11.53
N TYR A 173 5.28 -3.27 -11.24
CA TYR A 173 4.56 -4.13 -12.19
C TYR A 173 4.23 -3.40 -13.50
N PHE A 174 3.88 -2.12 -13.45
CA PHE A 174 3.53 -1.32 -14.63
C PHE A 174 4.73 -0.69 -15.36
N LEU A 175 5.95 -0.80 -14.81
CA LEU A 175 7.18 -0.44 -15.55
C LEU A 175 7.41 -1.36 -16.75
N ASP A 176 7.05 -2.64 -16.61
CA ASP A 176 7.05 -3.64 -17.68
C ASP A 176 5.78 -4.51 -17.58
N ARG A 177 4.69 -4.01 -18.17
CA ARG A 177 3.36 -4.64 -18.09
C ARG A 177 3.36 -6.09 -18.58
N GLU A 178 4.25 -6.45 -19.52
CA GLU A 178 4.33 -7.80 -20.05
C GLU A 178 4.88 -8.82 -19.06
N ARG A 179 5.55 -8.35 -18.00
CA ARG A 179 6.08 -9.18 -16.91
C ARG A 179 5.10 -9.39 -15.77
N ILE A 180 3.94 -8.72 -15.79
CA ILE A 180 2.90 -8.95 -14.79
C ILE A 180 2.38 -10.39 -14.97
N PRO A 181 2.37 -11.22 -13.91
CA PRO A 181 1.79 -12.55 -13.96
C PRO A 181 0.35 -12.54 -14.47
N ALA A 182 -0.09 -13.64 -15.09
CA ALA A 182 -1.46 -13.75 -15.59
C ALA A 182 -2.49 -13.58 -14.46
N GLU A 183 -2.18 -14.14 -13.28
CA GLU A 183 -2.92 -13.95 -12.05
C GLU A 183 -1.93 -13.55 -10.94
N LEU A 184 -2.25 -12.48 -10.22
CA LEU A 184 -1.51 -12.03 -9.05
C LEU A 184 -2.39 -12.19 -7.81
N GLU A 185 -1.87 -12.87 -6.79
CA GLU A 185 -2.55 -12.95 -5.49
C GLU A 185 -2.42 -11.63 -4.73
N VAL A 186 -3.54 -11.16 -4.18
CA VAL A 186 -3.67 -9.92 -3.41
C VAL A 186 -4.54 -10.15 -2.18
N MET A 187 -4.45 -9.25 -1.22
CA MET A 187 -5.43 -9.12 -0.14
C MET A 187 -6.37 -7.97 -0.45
N ILE A 188 -7.68 -8.14 -0.21
CA ILE A 188 -8.65 -7.07 -0.37
C ILE A 188 -9.59 -6.97 0.83
N GLY A 189 -9.77 -5.76 1.33
CA GLY A 189 -10.69 -5.40 2.40
C GLY A 189 -11.93 -4.70 1.89
N TYR A 190 -13.09 -5.08 2.42
CA TYR A 190 -14.36 -4.41 2.13
C TYR A 190 -14.97 -3.76 3.36
N SER A 191 -15.42 -2.51 3.19
CA SER A 191 -16.19 -1.76 4.19
C SER A 191 -16.84 -0.56 3.53
N GLU A 192 -18.17 -0.43 3.60
CA GLU A 192 -18.87 0.76 3.05
C GLU A 192 -18.33 2.07 3.65
N ARG A 193 -17.75 2.01 4.86
CA ARG A 193 -17.15 3.14 5.57
C ARG A 193 -15.81 3.62 4.99
N PHE A 194 -15.20 2.91 4.02
CA PHE A 194 -14.05 3.45 3.27
C PHE A 194 -14.39 4.77 2.55
N ALA A 195 -15.66 5.06 2.27
CA ALA A 195 -16.07 6.35 1.72
C ALA A 195 -15.72 7.54 2.64
N ALA A 196 -15.58 7.31 3.95
CA ALA A 196 -15.17 8.31 4.93
C ALA A 196 -13.64 8.35 5.15
N TRP A 197 -12.91 7.35 4.67
CA TRP A 197 -11.45 7.34 4.75
C TRP A 197 -10.87 8.34 3.75
N GLY A 198 -10.28 9.43 4.23
CA GLY A 198 -9.86 10.57 3.40
C GLY A 198 -8.94 10.19 2.23
N LEU A 199 -8.18 9.12 2.38
CA LEU A 199 -7.24 8.61 1.37
C LEU A 199 -7.89 7.71 0.31
N TYR A 200 -9.16 7.32 0.48
CA TYR A 200 -9.92 6.61 -0.56
C TYR A 200 -10.19 7.51 -1.80
N GLY A 201 -10.15 8.82 -1.58
CA GLY A 201 -10.46 9.88 -2.54
C GLY A 201 -11.95 10.07 -2.74
N ALA A 202 -12.39 11.30 -3.01
CA ALA A 202 -13.81 11.61 -3.16
C ALA A 202 -14.44 10.85 -4.34
N GLN A 203 -15.70 10.43 -4.18
CA GLN A 203 -16.57 10.20 -5.35
C GLN A 203 -16.91 11.59 -5.88
N SER A 204 -16.25 12.04 -6.95
CA SER A 204 -16.61 13.31 -7.58
C SER A 204 -18.03 13.22 -8.15
N ALA A 205 -19.02 13.69 -7.40
CA ALA A 205 -20.32 14.03 -7.95
C ALA A 205 -20.36 15.49 -8.43
N ASP A 206 -19.40 16.32 -8.04
CA ASP A 206 -19.24 17.68 -8.58
C ASP A 206 -17.79 18.15 -8.41
N GLY A 207 -17.26 18.86 -9.41
CA GLY A 207 -15.83 19.12 -9.63
C GLY A 207 -15.14 20.10 -8.67
N THR A 208 -15.55 20.20 -7.41
CA THR A 208 -14.97 21.12 -6.43
C THR A 208 -14.02 20.41 -5.46
N LYS A 209 -12.72 20.54 -5.73
CA LYS A 209 -11.62 20.05 -4.89
C LYS A 209 -11.64 20.77 -3.53
N SER A 210 -11.65 20.01 -2.43
CA SER A 210 -11.18 20.50 -1.14
C SER A 210 -9.67 20.75 -1.24
N ARG A 211 -9.21 21.94 -0.83
CA ARG A 211 -7.78 22.24 -0.69
C ARG A 211 -7.18 21.31 0.37
N PRO A 212 -5.96 20.77 0.16
CA PRO A 212 -5.25 20.09 1.24
C PRO A 212 -4.95 21.08 2.37
N PRO A 213 -4.87 20.62 3.63
CA PRO A 213 -4.34 21.44 4.71
C PRO A 213 -2.89 21.84 4.35
N GLU A 214 -2.66 23.13 4.22
CA GLU A 214 -1.31 23.69 4.11
C GLU A 214 -0.53 23.33 5.38
N GLY A 215 0.67 22.78 5.20
CA GLY A 215 1.64 22.63 6.29
C GLY A 215 1.75 21.24 6.88
N ARG A 216 2.43 20.34 6.15
CA ARG A 216 3.49 19.45 6.67
C ARG A 216 4.16 18.72 5.51
N CYS A 217 4.87 19.48 4.68
CA CYS A 217 5.99 18.92 3.94
C CYS A 217 7.05 18.50 4.97
N ALA A 218 7.03 17.25 5.41
CA ALA A 218 8.25 16.62 5.87
C ALA A 218 9.03 16.21 4.61
N PRO A 219 10.24 16.76 4.37
CA PRO A 219 10.99 16.44 3.17
C PRO A 219 11.31 14.95 3.12
N LEU A 220 11.20 14.37 1.93
CA LEU A 220 11.78 13.07 1.59
C LEU A 220 13.30 13.21 1.70
N ARG A 221 13.84 12.97 2.90
CA ARG A 221 15.28 12.81 3.07
C ARG A 221 15.64 11.41 2.62
N ASN A 222 16.28 11.33 1.46
CA ASN A 222 17.01 10.16 1.02
C ASN A 222 18.09 9.85 2.08
N GLY A 223 17.95 8.73 2.76
CA GLY A 223 19.07 8.08 3.45
C GLY A 223 19.93 7.40 2.40
N LEU A 224 20.81 8.18 1.77
CA LEU A 224 22.02 7.67 1.12
C LEU A 224 23.11 7.71 2.19
N GLU A 225 23.41 6.55 2.77
CA GLU A 225 24.72 6.04 3.19
C GLU A 225 24.57 4.68 3.88
#